data_AF-A0AAU0ZJ76-F1
#
_entry.id   AF-A0AAU0ZJ76-F1
#
_cell.length_a   1.000
_cell.length_b   1.000
_cell.length_c   1.000
_cell.angle_alpha   90.00
_cell.angle_beta   90.00
_cell.angle_gamma   90.00
#
_symmetry.space_group_name_H-M   'P 1'
#
loop_
_entity.id
_entity.type
_entity.pdbx_description
1 polymer ?
#
loop_
_entity_poly.entity_id
_entity_poly.type
_entity_poly.pdbx_seq_one_letter_code
_entity_poly.pdbx_strand_id
1 'polypeptide(L)'
;MRTRPTLTWEPSGDLPPATTDLAPVVEAVRAGGVVVLSGAGLSTESGIPDYRGEHGSLRQHTPMTYQEFTGSEQARQRYWARSQLGWRAMIRARPNAGHLAVAELAEAGLVTGVITQNVDGLQQAAGAPDVIELHGSLSRVLCLHCRAFTTRAEVDRRLREANPHFEAEAERHRSARVNPDGDVDLPDEAVRDFQVVPCAACGIGVLKPDVVFFGENVPPERVTACRELVAGSTTLLVLGSSLTVMSGLRFVRQAADAGTPVLIVNNQPTRGDRWGVRVELPLGEALRDVVAGVRE
;
A
#
# COMPACT_ATOMS: atom_id res chain seq x y z
N MET A 1 -17.63 -9.49 14.32
CA MET A 1 -18.19 -8.14 14.06
C MET A 1 -17.76 -7.75 12.65
N ARG A 2 -18.68 -7.55 11.70
CA ARG A 2 -18.34 -7.09 10.34
C ARG A 2 -17.88 -5.63 10.43
N THR A 3 -16.58 -5.39 10.58
CA THR A 3 -16.03 -4.04 10.48
C THR A 3 -16.14 -3.62 9.02
N ARG A 4 -17.18 -2.83 8.70
CA ARG A 4 -17.21 -2.11 7.43
C ARG A 4 -15.93 -1.27 7.34
N PRO A 5 -15.28 -1.20 6.16
CA PRO A 5 -14.18 -0.27 5.96
C PRO A 5 -14.61 1.12 6.45
N THR A 6 -13.71 1.85 7.09
CA THR A 6 -13.94 3.28 7.32
C THR A 6 -13.93 3.96 5.95
N LEU A 7 -15.07 3.99 5.26
CA LEU A 7 -15.16 4.46 3.88
C LEU A 7 -14.95 5.97 3.81
N THR A 8 -15.41 6.69 4.83
CA THR A 8 -15.23 8.13 4.98
C THR A 8 -14.57 8.46 6.32
N TRP A 9 -13.59 9.34 6.27
CA TRP A 9 -13.08 10.06 7.44
C TRP A 9 -13.00 11.52 7.02
N GLU A 10 -13.71 12.38 7.72
CA GLU A 10 -13.60 13.82 7.55
C GLU A 10 -12.70 14.38 8.66
N PRO A 11 -11.79 15.30 8.34
CA PRO A 11 -11.01 16.00 9.35
C PRO A 11 -11.93 16.70 10.34
N SER A 12 -11.73 16.50 11.64
CA SER A 12 -12.36 17.33 12.65
C SER A 12 -11.79 18.75 12.59
N GLY A 13 -12.57 19.77 12.93
CA GLY A 13 -12.13 21.17 12.94
C GLY A 13 -10.96 21.50 13.88
N ASP A 14 -10.61 20.56 14.78
CA ASP A 14 -9.59 20.75 15.83
C ASP A 14 -8.20 20.15 15.49
N LEU A 15 -7.91 19.88 14.21
CA LEU A 15 -6.58 19.39 13.85
C LEU A 15 -5.52 20.49 14.00
N PRO A 16 -4.31 20.16 14.48
CA PRO A 16 -3.19 21.11 14.46
C PRO A 16 -2.95 21.65 13.05
N PRO A 17 -2.55 22.93 12.91
CA PRO A 17 -2.21 23.48 11.61
C PRO A 17 -1.01 22.73 11.00
N ALA A 18 -1.03 22.56 9.68
CA ALA A 18 0.15 22.10 8.97
C ALA A 18 1.20 23.21 8.84
N THR A 19 2.43 22.79 8.61
CA THR A 19 3.55 23.65 8.23
C THR A 19 3.99 23.33 6.80
N THR A 20 4.69 24.25 6.16
CA THR A 20 5.48 23.99 4.94
C THR A 20 6.97 23.92 5.24
N ASP A 21 7.36 24.10 6.50
CA ASP A 21 8.75 24.00 6.95
C ASP A 21 9.19 22.54 7.03
N LEU A 22 10.20 22.19 6.23
CA LEU A 22 10.83 20.86 6.22
C LEU A 22 11.95 20.71 7.26
N ALA A 23 12.40 21.78 7.90
CA ALA A 23 13.53 21.72 8.82
C ALA A 23 13.36 20.66 9.93
N PRO A 24 12.19 20.48 10.57
CA PRO A 24 12.00 19.41 11.55
C PRO A 24 12.23 18.00 10.98
N VAL A 25 11.88 17.78 9.72
CA VAL A 25 12.10 16.49 9.02
C VAL A 25 13.57 16.32 8.70
N VAL A 26 14.23 17.35 8.17
CA VAL A 26 15.67 17.33 7.87
C VAL A 26 16.48 17.03 9.14
N GLU A 27 16.21 17.73 10.24
CA GLU A 27 16.93 17.55 11.51
C GLU A 27 16.72 16.14 12.09
N ALA A 28 15.48 15.63 12.05
CA ALA A 28 15.19 14.28 12.54
C ALA A 28 15.89 13.20 11.70
N VAL A 29 15.91 13.36 10.37
CA VAL A 29 16.60 12.42 9.47
C VAL A 29 18.11 12.53 9.64
N ARG A 30 18.67 13.74 9.78
CA ARG A 30 20.10 13.96 10.04
C ARG A 30 20.55 13.32 11.36
N ALA A 31 19.70 13.34 12.39
CA ALA A 31 19.97 12.68 13.67
C ALA A 31 19.98 11.14 13.57
N GLY A 32 19.39 10.58 12.51
CA GLY A 32 19.34 9.14 12.25
C GLY A 32 18.40 8.38 13.19
N GLY A 33 18.23 7.08 12.93
CA GLY A 33 17.31 6.22 13.69
C GLY A 33 15.84 6.37 13.27
N VAL A 34 15.59 6.87 12.07
CA VAL A 34 14.23 7.11 11.57
C VAL A 34 13.61 5.83 11.05
N VAL A 35 12.36 5.56 11.43
CA VAL A 35 11.53 4.55 10.77
C VAL A 35 10.51 5.24 9.87
N VAL A 36 10.41 4.78 8.63
CA VAL A 36 9.42 5.28 7.67
C VAL A 36 8.15 4.44 7.72
N LEU A 37 6.98 5.08 7.77
CA LEU A 37 5.68 4.48 7.51
C LEU A 37 5.07 5.09 6.24
N SER A 38 5.03 4.35 5.13
CA SER A 38 4.49 4.84 3.88
C SER A 38 3.07 4.35 3.58
N GLY A 39 2.36 5.11 2.75
CA GLY A 39 1.05 4.76 2.19
C GLY A 39 0.94 5.10 0.70
N ALA A 40 -0.25 4.93 0.15
CA ALA A 40 -0.47 4.97 -1.30
C ALA A 40 -0.12 6.32 -1.94
N GLY A 41 -0.15 7.41 -1.15
CA GLY A 41 0.27 8.73 -1.59
C GLY A 41 1.70 8.77 -2.12
N LEU A 42 2.61 7.95 -1.57
CA LEU A 42 3.99 7.84 -2.05
C LEU A 42 4.07 7.28 -3.48
N SER A 43 3.10 6.47 -3.90
CA SER A 43 3.05 5.83 -5.21
C SER A 43 2.28 6.62 -6.28
N THR A 44 1.67 7.76 -5.91
CA THR A 44 0.87 8.57 -6.85
C THR A 44 1.69 9.12 -8.03
N GLU A 45 2.89 9.61 -7.77
CA GLU A 45 3.84 10.09 -8.81
C GLU A 45 4.39 8.95 -9.68
N SER A 46 4.18 7.68 -9.28
CA SER A 46 4.51 6.50 -10.08
C SER A 46 3.36 6.03 -10.99
N GLY A 47 2.25 6.78 -11.01
CA GLY A 47 1.06 6.46 -11.81
C GLY A 47 0.11 5.45 -11.16
N ILE A 48 0.35 5.06 -9.90
CA ILE A 48 -0.57 4.24 -9.11
C ILE A 48 -1.42 5.20 -8.28
N PRO A 49 -2.75 5.26 -8.46
CA PRO A 49 -3.56 6.20 -7.69
C PRO A 49 -3.55 5.83 -6.20
N ASP A 50 -4.01 6.76 -5.36
CA ASP A 50 -4.28 6.47 -3.96
C ASP A 50 -5.77 6.12 -3.75
N TYR A 51 -6.13 5.82 -2.51
CA TYR A 51 -7.52 5.54 -2.15
C TYR A 51 -8.35 6.81 -1.86
N ARG A 52 -7.74 7.91 -1.41
CA ARG A 52 -8.46 8.98 -0.66
C ARG A 52 -8.07 10.41 -0.99
N GLY A 53 -7.01 10.64 -1.76
CA GLY A 53 -6.62 11.97 -2.20
C GLY A 53 -7.67 12.59 -3.12
N GLU A 54 -7.34 13.75 -3.68
CA GLU A 54 -8.23 14.49 -4.58
C GLU A 54 -8.78 13.62 -5.73
N HIS A 55 -7.94 12.72 -6.23
CA HIS A 55 -8.27 11.76 -7.29
C HIS A 55 -8.43 10.31 -6.80
N GLY A 56 -8.60 10.10 -5.50
CA GLY A 56 -8.57 8.78 -4.86
C GLY A 56 -9.72 7.85 -5.26
N SER A 57 -9.43 6.55 -5.32
CA SER A 57 -10.35 5.54 -5.87
C SER A 57 -11.58 5.24 -5.01
N LEU A 58 -11.57 5.49 -3.70
CA LEU A 58 -12.72 5.20 -2.82
C LEU A 58 -13.95 6.06 -3.10
N ARG A 59 -13.79 7.17 -3.81
CA ARG A 59 -14.92 7.99 -4.28
C ARG A 59 -15.73 7.28 -5.37
N GLN A 60 -15.14 6.28 -6.02
CA GLN A 60 -15.69 5.61 -7.21
C GLN A 60 -15.88 4.10 -7.00
N HIS A 61 -15.10 3.46 -6.12
CA HIS A 61 -15.11 2.00 -5.95
C HIS A 61 -14.89 1.57 -4.49
N THR A 62 -15.66 0.57 -4.02
CA THR A 62 -15.43 -0.06 -2.72
C THR A 62 -14.60 -1.33 -2.91
N PRO A 63 -13.41 -1.45 -2.30
CA PRO A 63 -12.56 -2.63 -2.42
C PRO A 63 -13.27 -3.88 -1.91
N MET A 64 -12.99 -5.02 -2.56
CA MET A 64 -13.53 -6.32 -2.16
C MET A 64 -13.09 -6.68 -0.73
N THR A 65 -14.03 -7.21 0.05
CA THR A 65 -13.71 -7.69 1.41
C THR A 65 -13.21 -9.12 1.40
N TYR A 66 -12.48 -9.50 2.45
CA TYR A 66 -12.03 -10.89 2.65
C TYR A 66 -13.20 -11.87 2.69
N GLN A 67 -14.29 -11.51 3.39
CA GLN A 67 -15.47 -12.35 3.53
C GLN A 67 -16.19 -12.54 2.19
N GLU A 68 -16.25 -11.50 1.36
CA GLU A 68 -16.80 -11.58 0.01
C GLU A 68 -15.97 -12.50 -0.88
N PHE A 69 -14.64 -12.33 -0.90
CA PHE A 69 -13.74 -13.17 -1.69
C PHE A 69 -13.80 -14.65 -1.30
N THR A 70 -13.71 -14.93 0.01
CA THR A 70 -13.73 -16.31 0.51
C THR A 70 -15.12 -16.95 0.41
N GLY A 71 -16.19 -16.16 0.51
CA GLY A 71 -17.57 -16.63 0.57
C GLY A 71 -18.24 -16.88 -0.79
N SER A 72 -17.69 -16.41 -1.91
CA SER A 72 -18.33 -16.53 -3.23
C SER A 72 -17.34 -16.84 -4.34
N GLU A 73 -17.65 -17.87 -5.13
CA GLU A 73 -16.89 -18.20 -6.34
C GLU A 73 -16.97 -17.09 -7.40
N GLN A 74 -18.17 -16.53 -7.59
CA GLN A 74 -18.39 -15.39 -8.49
C GLN A 74 -17.58 -14.17 -8.05
N ALA A 75 -17.44 -13.93 -6.74
CA ALA A 75 -16.58 -12.85 -6.24
C ALA A 75 -15.10 -13.10 -6.57
N ARG A 76 -14.61 -14.34 -6.43
CA ARG A 76 -13.23 -14.70 -6.80
C ARG A 76 -12.99 -14.56 -8.30
N GLN A 77 -13.95 -14.98 -9.10
CA GLN A 77 -13.94 -14.83 -10.55
C GLN A 77 -13.81 -13.36 -10.94
N ARG A 78 -14.69 -12.51 -10.41
CA ARG A 78 -14.66 -11.06 -10.64
C ARG A 78 -13.34 -10.45 -10.19
N TYR A 79 -12.83 -10.80 -9.00
CA TYR A 79 -11.54 -10.32 -8.50
C TYR A 79 -10.39 -10.66 -9.45
N TRP A 80 -10.25 -11.94 -9.83
CA TRP A 80 -9.12 -12.38 -10.65
C TRP A 80 -9.18 -11.83 -12.08
N ALA A 81 -10.38 -11.70 -12.66
CA ALA A 81 -10.59 -11.08 -13.96
C ALA A 81 -10.13 -9.62 -13.96
N ARG A 82 -10.60 -8.84 -12.98
CA ARG A 82 -10.24 -7.42 -12.80
C ARG A 82 -8.76 -7.22 -12.50
N SER A 83 -8.23 -8.03 -11.58
CA SER A 83 -6.81 -8.03 -11.22
C SER A 83 -5.90 -8.35 -12.40
N GLN A 84 -6.35 -9.13 -13.40
CA GLN A 84 -5.56 -9.41 -14.59
C GLN A 84 -5.29 -8.15 -15.44
N LEU A 85 -6.26 -7.23 -15.52
CA LEU A 85 -6.05 -5.94 -16.18
C LEU A 85 -5.13 -5.04 -15.34
N GLY A 86 -5.44 -4.87 -14.05
CA GLY A 86 -4.68 -3.96 -13.20
C GLY A 86 -3.26 -4.42 -12.94
N TRP A 87 -3.00 -5.74 -12.90
CA TRP A 87 -1.64 -6.29 -12.82
C TRP A 87 -0.74 -5.79 -13.95
N ARG A 88 -1.25 -5.67 -15.17
CA ARG A 88 -0.47 -5.13 -16.32
C ARG A 88 -0.04 -3.68 -16.10
N ALA A 89 -0.84 -2.88 -15.39
CA ALA A 89 -0.47 -1.51 -15.04
C ALA A 89 0.52 -1.49 -13.87
N MET A 90 0.28 -2.29 -12.83
CA MET A 90 1.14 -2.36 -11.64
C MET A 90 2.58 -2.74 -12.00
N ILE A 91 2.80 -3.72 -12.89
CA ILE A 91 4.15 -4.14 -13.31
C ILE A 91 4.90 -3.08 -14.15
N ARG A 92 4.20 -2.08 -14.68
CA ARG A 92 4.82 -0.99 -15.47
C ARG A 92 5.24 0.17 -14.57
N ALA A 93 4.65 0.31 -13.39
CA ALA A 93 5.01 1.35 -12.45
C ALA A 93 6.49 1.23 -12.06
N ARG A 94 7.15 2.37 -11.91
CA ARG A 94 8.56 2.47 -11.50
C ARG A 94 8.66 3.33 -10.25
N PRO A 95 9.67 3.10 -9.39
CA PRO A 95 9.96 3.99 -8.28
C PRO A 95 10.07 5.45 -8.75
N ASN A 96 9.43 6.36 -8.03
CA ASN A 96 9.56 7.80 -8.23
C ASN A 96 10.63 8.40 -7.30
N ALA A 97 10.82 9.73 -7.36
CA ALA A 97 11.79 10.46 -6.55
C ALA A 97 11.64 10.21 -5.04
N GLY A 98 10.41 10.09 -4.53
CA GLY A 98 10.17 9.82 -3.11
C GLY A 98 10.66 8.43 -2.67
N HIS A 99 10.42 7.40 -3.47
CA HIS A 99 10.92 6.05 -3.16
C HIS A 99 12.45 5.99 -3.19
N LEU A 100 13.05 6.62 -4.20
CA LEU A 100 14.51 6.70 -4.36
C LEU A 100 15.15 7.46 -3.19
N ALA A 101 14.54 8.57 -2.75
CA ALA A 101 14.99 9.31 -1.58
C ALA A 101 14.97 8.46 -0.31
N VAL A 102 13.89 7.70 -0.06
CA VAL A 102 13.83 6.80 1.10
C VAL A 102 14.89 5.70 1.01
N ALA A 103 15.11 5.13 -0.18
CA ALA A 103 16.16 4.12 -0.38
C ALA A 103 17.55 4.69 -0.11
N GLU A 104 17.83 5.90 -0.59
CA GLU A 104 19.10 6.59 -0.38
C GLU A 104 19.34 6.91 1.10
N LEU A 105 18.33 7.42 1.81
CA LEU A 105 18.43 7.69 3.25
C LEU A 105 18.63 6.41 4.07
N ALA A 106 18.09 5.28 3.61
CA ALA A 106 18.31 3.98 4.23
C ALA A 106 19.72 3.44 3.97
N GLU A 107 20.24 3.61 2.75
CA GLU A 107 21.63 3.29 2.40
C GLU A 107 22.63 4.11 3.23
N ALA A 108 22.30 5.38 3.51
CA ALA A 108 23.06 6.24 4.41
C ALA A 108 22.94 5.87 5.90
N GLY A 109 22.12 4.88 6.27
CA GLY A 109 21.89 4.46 7.65
C GLY A 109 21.05 5.44 8.49
N LEU A 110 20.45 6.46 7.87
CA LEU A 110 19.61 7.45 8.54
C LEU A 110 18.19 6.92 8.76
N VAL A 111 17.68 6.17 7.78
CA VAL A 111 16.44 5.40 7.88
C VAL A 111 16.79 3.96 8.24
N THR A 112 16.35 3.50 9.41
CA THR A 112 16.68 2.17 9.96
C THR A 112 15.64 1.10 9.66
N GLY A 113 14.52 1.48 9.04
CA GLY A 113 13.51 0.53 8.60
C GLY A 113 12.35 1.20 7.86
N VAL A 114 11.71 0.45 6.98
CA VAL A 114 10.55 0.93 6.21
C VAL A 114 9.36 0.00 6.42
N ILE A 115 8.25 0.56 6.88
CA ILE A 115 6.96 -0.10 6.95
C ILE A 115 6.10 0.50 5.84
N THR A 116 5.71 -0.31 4.85
CA THR A 116 4.82 0.16 3.77
C THR A 116 3.43 -0.45 3.91
N GLN A 117 2.40 0.38 3.79
CA GLN A 117 1.02 -0.07 3.59
C GLN A 117 0.76 -0.45 2.14
N ASN A 118 1.65 -0.10 1.22
CA ASN A 118 1.48 -0.38 -0.20
C ASN A 118 1.80 -1.84 -0.49
N VAL A 119 1.19 -2.35 -1.54
CA VAL A 119 1.35 -3.74 -1.99
C VAL A 119 1.96 -3.81 -3.40
N ASP A 120 2.50 -2.69 -3.86
CA ASP A 120 3.01 -2.45 -5.22
C ASP A 120 4.46 -2.91 -5.44
N GLY A 121 5.24 -3.08 -4.36
CA GLY A 121 6.65 -3.47 -4.41
C GLY A 121 7.61 -2.35 -4.81
N LEU A 122 7.16 -1.10 -4.93
CA LEU A 122 7.98 0.01 -5.44
C LEU A 122 9.11 0.40 -4.48
N GLN A 123 8.90 0.25 -3.17
CA GLN A 123 9.93 0.54 -2.17
C GLN A 123 11.13 -0.40 -2.31
N GLN A 124 10.87 -1.69 -2.53
CA GLN A 124 11.89 -2.70 -2.79
C GLN A 124 12.54 -2.49 -4.15
N ALA A 125 11.75 -2.16 -5.18
CA ALA A 125 12.28 -1.85 -6.51
C ALA A 125 13.17 -0.60 -6.52
N ALA A 126 13.01 0.31 -5.56
CA ALA A 126 13.89 1.47 -5.35
C ALA A 126 15.22 1.11 -4.68
N GLY A 127 15.36 -0.10 -4.15
CA GLY A 127 16.56 -0.57 -3.45
C GLY A 127 16.55 -0.37 -1.94
N ALA A 128 15.42 0.01 -1.33
CA ALA A 128 15.34 0.15 0.11
C ALA A 128 15.52 -1.21 0.81
N PRO A 129 16.45 -1.33 1.78
CA PRO A 129 16.62 -2.54 2.58
C PRO A 129 15.47 -2.68 3.61
N ASP A 130 15.30 -3.90 4.12
CA ASP A 130 14.47 -4.20 5.30
C ASP A 130 13.03 -3.63 5.28
N VAL A 131 12.38 -3.72 4.11
CA VAL A 131 11.00 -3.27 3.91
C VAL A 131 10.01 -4.30 4.47
N ILE A 132 9.19 -3.89 5.45
CA ILE A 132 8.03 -4.65 5.91
C ILE A 132 6.78 -4.22 5.12
N GLU A 133 6.30 -5.09 4.25
CA GLU A 133 5.02 -4.95 3.54
C GLU A 133 3.84 -5.25 4.46
N LEU A 134 3.38 -4.25 5.23
CA LEU A 134 2.33 -4.40 6.25
C LEU A 134 1.09 -5.11 5.68
N HIS A 135 0.67 -4.73 4.48
CA HIS A 135 -0.48 -5.30 3.80
C HIS A 135 -0.15 -6.42 2.81
N GLY A 136 1.09 -6.91 2.79
CA GLY A 136 1.53 -7.96 1.89
C GLY A 136 1.91 -7.45 0.50
N SER A 137 1.93 -8.33 -0.49
CA SER A 137 2.49 -8.03 -1.82
C SER A 137 1.60 -8.54 -2.94
N LEU A 138 1.35 -7.71 -3.95
CA LEU A 138 0.70 -8.15 -5.19
C LEU A 138 1.58 -9.08 -6.01
N SER A 139 2.89 -9.11 -5.78
CA SER A 139 3.83 -10.01 -6.47
C SER A 139 3.67 -11.48 -6.07
N ARG A 140 2.95 -11.75 -4.97
CA ARG A 140 2.82 -13.07 -4.35
C ARG A 140 1.36 -13.50 -4.23
N VAL A 141 1.12 -14.79 -4.40
CA VAL A 141 -0.20 -15.42 -4.27
C VAL A 141 -0.07 -16.59 -3.32
N LEU A 142 -1.05 -16.78 -2.44
CA LEU A 142 -1.08 -17.87 -1.48
C LEU A 142 -2.30 -18.76 -1.69
N CYS A 143 -2.14 -20.04 -1.40
CA CYS A 143 -3.25 -20.97 -1.33
C CYS A 143 -3.95 -20.89 0.03
N LEU A 144 -5.27 -20.71 0.05
CA LEU A 144 -6.05 -20.71 1.29
C LEU A 144 -6.20 -22.10 1.91
N HIS A 145 -5.89 -23.17 1.17
CA HIS A 145 -5.96 -24.56 1.65
C HIS A 145 -4.60 -25.06 2.15
N CYS A 146 -3.62 -25.20 1.25
CA CYS A 146 -2.31 -25.78 1.61
C CYS A 146 -1.24 -24.76 1.99
N ARG A 147 -1.57 -23.45 1.99
CA ARG A 147 -0.67 -22.34 2.35
C ARG A 147 0.58 -22.19 1.47
N ALA A 148 0.69 -22.96 0.39
CA ALA A 148 1.77 -22.81 -0.58
C ALA A 148 1.72 -21.43 -1.25
N PHE A 149 2.90 -20.83 -1.40
CA PHE A 149 3.09 -19.59 -2.16
C PHE A 149 3.42 -19.87 -3.62
N THR A 150 2.98 -18.97 -4.49
CA THR A 150 3.37 -18.92 -5.91
C THR A 150 3.49 -17.45 -6.33
N THR A 151 4.21 -17.19 -7.42
CA THR A 151 4.36 -15.83 -7.93
C THR A 151 3.08 -15.38 -8.63
N ARG A 152 2.77 -14.08 -8.55
CA ARG A 152 1.66 -13.49 -9.29
C ARG A 152 1.82 -13.64 -10.80
N ALA A 153 3.06 -13.62 -11.30
CA ALA A 153 3.38 -13.85 -12.71
C ALA A 153 2.99 -15.25 -13.19
N GLU A 154 3.24 -16.29 -12.38
CA GLU A 154 2.85 -17.66 -12.71
C GLU A 154 1.33 -17.83 -12.71
N VAL A 155 0.65 -17.24 -11.72
CA VAL A 155 -0.83 -17.25 -11.69
C VAL A 155 -1.41 -16.47 -12.88
N ASP A 156 -0.80 -15.34 -13.25
CA ASP A 156 -1.18 -14.56 -14.42
C ASP A 156 -1.13 -15.36 -15.72
N ARG A 157 -0.02 -16.09 -15.91
CA ARG A 157 0.19 -16.96 -17.07
C ARG A 157 -0.91 -18.03 -17.15
N ARG A 158 -1.18 -18.71 -16.03
CA ARG A 158 -2.21 -19.77 -15.95
C ARG A 158 -3.62 -19.22 -16.16
N LEU A 159 -3.92 -18.03 -15.63
CA LEU A 159 -5.20 -17.36 -15.87
C LEU A 159 -5.37 -16.98 -17.35
N ARG A 160 -4.33 -16.47 -18.02
CA ARG A 160 -4.36 -16.20 -19.46
C ARG A 160 -4.59 -17.45 -20.29
N GLU A 161 -3.90 -18.54 -19.97
CA GLU A 161 -4.07 -19.84 -20.65
C GLU A 161 -5.49 -20.40 -20.48
N ALA A 162 -6.09 -20.24 -19.30
CA ALA A 162 -7.46 -20.65 -19.04
C ALA A 162 -8.51 -19.72 -19.69
N ASN A 163 -8.13 -18.48 -20.04
CA ASN A 163 -9.03 -17.43 -20.50
C ASN A 163 -8.55 -16.74 -21.79
N PRO A 164 -8.32 -17.47 -22.90
CA PRO A 164 -7.82 -16.87 -24.13
C PRO A 164 -8.79 -15.83 -24.71
N HIS A 165 -10.09 -16.00 -24.49
CA HIS A 165 -11.13 -15.07 -24.94
C HIS A 165 -11.12 -13.73 -24.20
N PHE A 166 -10.62 -13.72 -22.96
CA PHE A 166 -10.66 -12.54 -22.10
C PHE A 166 -9.66 -11.45 -22.50
N GLU A 167 -8.67 -11.78 -23.36
CA GLU A 167 -7.73 -10.78 -23.86
C GLU A 167 -8.40 -9.67 -24.67
N ALA A 168 -9.45 -10.00 -25.44
CA ALA A 168 -10.23 -9.00 -26.18
C ALA A 168 -10.98 -8.06 -25.24
N GLU A 169 -11.55 -8.58 -24.14
CA GLU A 169 -12.20 -7.76 -23.11
C GLU A 169 -11.17 -6.89 -22.38
N ALA A 170 -10.00 -7.45 -22.03
CA ALA A 170 -8.92 -6.70 -21.41
C ALA A 170 -8.45 -5.52 -22.28
N GLU A 171 -8.39 -5.69 -23.60
CA GLU A 171 -8.03 -4.61 -24.53
C GLU A 171 -9.11 -3.54 -24.66
N ARG A 172 -10.39 -3.93 -24.71
CA ARG A 172 -11.53 -2.99 -24.72
C ARG A 172 -11.55 -2.10 -23.49
N HIS A 173 -11.11 -2.63 -22.36
CA HIS A 173 -11.07 -1.94 -21.07
C HIS A 173 -9.67 -1.47 -20.68
N ARG A 174 -8.72 -1.36 -21.61
CA ARG A 174 -7.31 -0.98 -21.32
C ARG A 174 -7.15 0.40 -20.66
N SER A 175 -8.11 1.30 -20.86
CA SER A 175 -8.13 2.65 -20.28
C SER A 175 -8.90 2.72 -18.95
N ALA A 176 -9.39 1.58 -18.44
CA ALA A 176 -10.04 1.54 -17.14
C ALA A 176 -9.05 1.93 -16.04
N ARG A 177 -9.54 2.68 -15.05
CA ARG A 177 -8.73 3.11 -13.92
C ARG A 177 -8.37 1.91 -13.04
N VAL A 178 -7.11 1.84 -12.65
CA VAL A 178 -6.55 0.80 -11.78
C VAL A 178 -6.52 1.32 -10.36
N ASN A 179 -6.99 0.53 -9.40
CA ASN A 179 -6.96 0.85 -7.98
C ASN A 179 -5.55 0.63 -7.38
N PRO A 180 -5.27 1.13 -6.16
CA PRO A 180 -3.95 0.98 -5.54
C PRO A 180 -3.54 -0.48 -5.26
N ASP A 181 -4.51 -1.39 -5.19
CA ASP A 181 -4.34 -2.84 -5.05
C ASP A 181 -4.35 -3.59 -6.40
N GLY A 182 -4.30 -2.86 -7.51
CA GLY A 182 -4.32 -3.45 -8.85
C GLY A 182 -5.69 -3.99 -9.28
N ASP A 183 -6.77 -3.69 -8.57
CA ASP A 183 -8.14 -3.99 -9.01
C ASP A 183 -8.60 -2.99 -10.09
N VAL A 184 -9.50 -3.40 -10.98
CA VAL A 184 -10.05 -2.56 -12.06
C VAL A 184 -11.55 -2.73 -12.09
N ASP A 185 -12.33 -1.67 -12.29
CA ASP A 185 -13.76 -1.86 -12.43
C ASP A 185 -14.11 -2.42 -13.81
N LEU A 186 -14.74 -3.58 -13.82
CA LEU A 186 -15.26 -4.25 -15.01
C LEU A 186 -16.72 -4.63 -14.75
N PRO A 187 -17.59 -4.48 -15.76
CA PRO A 187 -18.98 -4.82 -15.58
C PRO A 187 -19.14 -6.35 -15.48
N ASP A 188 -20.20 -6.81 -14.80
CA ASP A 188 -20.36 -8.22 -14.46
C ASP A 188 -20.46 -9.11 -15.72
N GLU A 189 -21.00 -8.59 -16.82
CA GLU A 189 -21.05 -9.30 -18.11
C GLU A 189 -19.66 -9.58 -18.70
N ALA A 190 -18.68 -8.71 -18.47
CA ALA A 190 -17.32 -8.88 -19.00
C ALA A 190 -16.56 -9.99 -18.27
N VAL A 191 -16.92 -10.26 -17.01
CA VAL A 191 -16.22 -11.25 -16.16
C VAL A 191 -16.97 -12.58 -16.04
N ARG A 192 -18.21 -12.66 -16.54
CA ARG A 192 -19.13 -13.80 -16.31
C ARG A 192 -18.58 -15.16 -16.70
N ASP A 193 -17.79 -15.23 -17.77
CA ASP A 193 -17.30 -16.48 -18.33
C ASP A 193 -15.83 -16.76 -17.94
N PHE A 194 -15.22 -15.89 -17.11
CA PHE A 194 -13.83 -15.98 -16.66
C PHE A 194 -13.60 -17.20 -15.75
N GLN A 195 -12.56 -17.99 -16.02
CA GLN A 195 -12.20 -19.19 -15.29
C GLN A 195 -11.07 -18.89 -14.30
N VAL A 196 -11.33 -19.14 -13.01
CA VAL A 196 -10.26 -19.12 -11.99
C VAL A 196 -9.48 -20.42 -12.02
N VAL A 197 -8.18 -20.35 -11.70
CA VAL A 197 -7.30 -21.54 -11.67
C VAL A 197 -7.09 -22.04 -10.24
N PRO A 198 -7.07 -23.37 -10.01
CA PRO A 198 -6.81 -23.91 -8.67
C PRO A 198 -5.33 -23.80 -8.30
N CYS A 199 -5.01 -24.05 -7.03
CA CYS A 199 -3.63 -24.18 -6.59
C CYS A 199 -2.93 -25.35 -7.30
N ALA A 200 -1.77 -25.09 -7.92
CA ALA A 200 -0.98 -26.14 -8.59
C ALA A 200 -0.39 -27.16 -7.61
N ALA A 201 -0.18 -26.79 -6.34
CA ALA A 201 0.43 -27.68 -5.35
C ALA A 201 -0.54 -28.71 -4.76
N CYS A 202 -1.81 -28.34 -4.52
CA CYS A 202 -2.81 -29.25 -3.94
C CYS A 202 -3.98 -29.59 -4.86
N GLY A 203 -4.07 -28.97 -6.05
CA GLY A 203 -5.11 -29.23 -7.06
C GLY A 203 -6.50 -28.68 -6.73
N ILE A 204 -6.81 -28.43 -5.46
CA ILE A 204 -8.16 -28.06 -5.00
C ILE A 204 -8.24 -26.67 -4.36
N GLY A 205 -7.10 -26.13 -3.92
CA GLY A 205 -7.09 -24.95 -3.06
C GLY A 205 -7.36 -23.65 -3.81
N VAL A 206 -8.13 -22.77 -3.17
CA VAL A 206 -8.38 -21.41 -3.66
C VAL A 206 -7.11 -20.58 -3.57
N LEU A 207 -6.77 -19.88 -4.65
CA LEU A 207 -5.69 -18.90 -4.69
C LEU A 207 -6.22 -17.52 -4.29
N LYS A 208 -5.52 -16.84 -3.38
CA LYS A 208 -5.73 -15.44 -3.01
C LYS A 208 -4.41 -14.68 -3.20
N PRO A 209 -4.41 -13.44 -3.74
CA PRO A 209 -3.23 -12.58 -3.62
C PRO A 209 -2.78 -12.53 -2.15
N ASP A 210 -1.48 -12.48 -1.90
CA ASP A 210 -0.96 -12.27 -0.55
C ASP A 210 -1.04 -10.79 -0.14
N VAL A 211 -2.24 -10.25 -0.23
CA VAL A 211 -2.62 -8.90 0.18
C VAL A 211 -3.67 -8.99 1.28
N VAL A 212 -3.50 -8.23 2.35
CA VAL A 212 -4.48 -8.15 3.45
C VAL A 212 -5.70 -7.40 2.94
N PHE A 213 -6.82 -8.10 2.78
CA PHE A 213 -8.07 -7.50 2.31
C PHE A 213 -8.76 -6.72 3.43
N PHE A 214 -9.70 -5.84 3.06
CA PHE A 214 -10.58 -5.24 4.04
C PHE A 214 -11.37 -6.32 4.78
N GLY A 215 -11.37 -6.24 6.11
CA GLY A 215 -11.97 -7.26 6.98
C GLY A 215 -11.08 -8.49 7.23
N GLU A 216 -9.85 -8.52 6.70
CA GLU A 216 -8.79 -9.48 7.05
C GLU A 216 -7.89 -8.89 8.14
N ASN A 217 -7.31 -9.76 8.97
CA ASN A 217 -6.30 -9.34 9.94
C ASN A 217 -4.93 -9.34 9.29
N VAL A 218 -4.14 -8.30 9.57
CA VAL A 218 -2.70 -8.34 9.30
C VAL A 218 -2.09 -9.48 10.12
N PRO A 219 -1.21 -10.32 9.55
CA PRO A 219 -0.56 -11.41 10.27
C PRO A 219 0.12 -10.91 11.57
N PRO A 220 -0.09 -11.57 12.72
CA PRO A 220 0.43 -11.11 14.01
C PRO A 220 1.94 -10.89 14.04
N GLU A 221 2.70 -11.81 13.45
CA GLU A 221 4.16 -11.74 13.35
C GLU A 221 4.63 -10.48 12.63
N ARG A 222 3.90 -10.06 11.59
CA ARG A 222 4.19 -8.83 10.85
C ARG A 222 3.89 -7.59 11.68
N VAL A 223 2.78 -7.60 12.42
CA VAL A 223 2.46 -6.51 13.36
C VAL A 223 3.52 -6.41 14.45
N THR A 224 3.98 -7.53 15.00
CA THR A 224 5.05 -7.57 16.01
C THR A 224 6.33 -6.97 15.47
N ALA A 225 6.79 -7.39 14.28
CA ALA A 225 7.99 -6.82 13.66
C ALA A 225 7.88 -5.30 13.41
N CYS A 226 6.72 -4.81 12.94
CA CYS A 226 6.49 -3.37 12.82
C CYS A 226 6.55 -2.65 14.17
N ARG A 227 6.00 -3.25 15.24
CA ARG A 227 6.04 -2.64 16.59
C ARG A 227 7.46 -2.55 17.11
N GLU A 228 8.28 -3.56 16.88
CA GLU A 228 9.69 -3.60 17.28
C GLU A 228 10.50 -2.52 16.56
N LEU A 229 10.33 -2.37 15.24
CA LEU A 229 10.95 -1.28 14.48
C LEU A 229 10.58 0.09 15.06
N VAL A 230 9.28 0.34 15.28
CA VAL A 230 8.80 1.63 15.81
C VAL A 230 9.30 1.87 17.24
N ALA A 231 9.39 0.82 18.07
CA ALA A 231 9.89 0.96 19.44
C ALA A 231 11.39 1.28 19.50
N GLY A 232 12.16 0.86 18.48
CA GLY A 232 13.58 1.15 18.36
C GLY A 232 13.92 2.47 17.65
N SER A 233 12.92 3.23 17.17
CA SER A 233 13.16 4.42 16.37
C SER A 233 13.28 5.69 17.22
N THR A 234 14.11 6.62 16.76
CA THR A 234 14.22 7.97 17.33
C THR A 234 13.12 8.89 16.81
N THR A 235 12.57 8.59 15.63
CA THR A 235 11.46 9.31 14.99
C THR A 235 10.67 8.35 14.11
N LEU A 236 9.35 8.54 14.06
CA LEU A 236 8.47 7.91 13.07
C LEU A 236 8.11 8.93 11.99
N LEU A 237 8.58 8.70 10.76
CA LEU A 237 8.29 9.53 9.60
C LEU A 237 7.18 8.90 8.74
N VAL A 238 6.01 9.52 8.68
CA VAL A 238 4.88 9.05 7.87
C VAL A 238 4.89 9.74 6.51
N LEU A 239 4.82 8.95 5.43
CA LEU A 239 4.87 9.45 4.06
C LEU A 239 3.63 9.03 3.27
N GLY A 240 2.82 9.99 2.81
CA GLY A 240 1.75 9.71 1.86
C GLY A 240 0.65 8.78 2.37
N SER A 241 0.31 8.86 3.66
CA SER A 241 -0.78 8.08 4.25
C SER A 241 -1.81 8.97 4.92
N SER A 242 -3.09 8.75 4.60
CA SER A 242 -4.19 9.38 5.32
C SER A 242 -4.36 8.86 6.75
N LEU A 243 -3.74 7.71 7.07
CA LEU A 243 -3.84 7.02 8.37
C LEU A 243 -5.27 6.75 8.84
N THR A 244 -6.25 6.71 7.93
CA THR A 244 -7.66 6.52 8.28
C THR A 244 -7.92 5.08 8.74
N VAL A 245 -7.15 4.11 8.22
CA VAL A 245 -7.20 2.70 8.60
C VAL A 245 -6.31 2.44 9.81
N MET A 246 -6.86 1.73 10.80
CA MET A 246 -6.16 1.42 12.06
C MET A 246 -4.89 0.56 11.89
N SER A 247 -4.69 -0.09 10.74
CA SER A 247 -3.48 -0.87 10.46
C SER A 247 -2.21 -0.02 10.48
N GLY A 248 -2.22 1.16 9.86
CA GLY A 248 -1.11 2.10 9.90
C GLY A 248 -1.15 2.98 11.16
N LEU A 249 -2.33 3.52 11.48
CA LEU A 249 -2.48 4.48 12.59
C LEU A 249 -2.05 3.95 13.96
N ARG A 250 -2.12 2.63 14.18
CA ARG A 250 -1.67 2.02 15.44
C ARG A 250 -0.20 2.31 15.75
N PHE A 251 0.65 2.45 14.73
CA PHE A 251 2.07 2.71 14.89
C PHE A 251 2.33 4.18 15.23
N VAL A 252 1.55 5.10 14.66
CA VAL A 252 1.56 6.51 15.06
C VAL A 252 1.15 6.68 16.53
N ARG A 253 0.10 5.98 16.95
CA ARG A 253 -0.34 5.99 18.36
C ARG A 253 0.72 5.42 19.28
N GLN A 254 1.31 4.28 18.91
CA GLN A 254 2.40 3.67 19.66
C GLN A 254 3.58 4.63 19.85
N ALA A 255 4.04 5.27 18.76
CA ALA A 255 5.14 6.23 18.81
C ALA A 255 4.80 7.40 19.77
N ALA A 256 3.61 7.98 19.62
CA ALA A 256 3.16 9.08 20.47
C ALA A 256 3.01 8.70 21.94
N ASP A 257 2.44 7.53 22.24
CA ASP A 257 2.28 7.01 23.60
C ASP A 257 3.66 6.75 24.27
N ALA A 258 4.69 6.45 23.47
CA ALA A 258 6.07 6.27 23.91
C ALA A 258 6.90 7.57 23.93
N GLY A 259 6.34 8.70 23.49
CA GLY A 259 7.04 9.98 23.36
C GLY A 259 8.00 10.06 22.17
N THR A 260 7.97 9.10 21.25
CA THR A 260 8.73 9.15 19.99
C THR A 260 8.10 10.20 19.06
N PRO A 261 8.87 11.20 18.58
CA PRO A 261 8.39 12.19 17.63
C PRO A 261 7.75 11.55 16.39
N VAL A 262 6.61 12.10 15.97
CA VAL A 262 5.93 11.74 14.72
C VAL A 262 5.96 12.93 13.78
N LEU A 263 6.56 12.74 12.61
CA LEU A 263 6.57 13.70 11.51
C LEU A 263 5.79 13.12 10.34
N ILE A 264 5.00 13.94 9.66
CA ILE A 264 4.10 13.49 8.59
C ILE A 264 4.33 14.38 7.37
N VAL A 265 4.74 13.81 6.23
CA VAL A 265 4.75 14.52 4.94
C VAL A 265 3.55 14.05 4.14
N ASN A 266 2.54 14.92 4.02
CA ASN A 266 1.32 14.61 3.30
C ASN A 266 0.56 15.88 2.87
N ASN A 267 0.12 15.91 1.60
CA ASN A 267 -0.61 17.03 1.01
C ASN A 267 -1.98 17.30 1.65
N GLN A 268 -2.56 16.34 2.36
CA GLN A 268 -3.91 16.43 2.92
C GLN A 268 -3.89 16.12 4.41
N PRO A 269 -4.89 16.58 5.19
CA PRO A 269 -5.02 16.21 6.58
C PRO A 269 -5.03 14.70 6.78
N THR A 270 -4.36 14.23 7.83
CA THR A 270 -4.32 12.81 8.18
C THR A 270 -4.99 12.58 9.52
N ARG A 271 -5.49 11.36 9.73
CA ARG A 271 -5.99 10.96 11.05
C ARG A 271 -4.85 10.90 12.10
N GLY A 272 -3.59 10.97 11.69
CA GLY A 272 -2.41 11.04 12.55
C GLY A 272 -2.05 12.43 13.05
N ASP A 273 -2.58 13.51 12.46
CA ASP A 273 -2.13 14.89 12.70
C ASP A 273 -2.21 15.32 14.17
N ARG A 274 -3.11 14.73 14.97
CA ARG A 274 -3.21 15.01 16.41
C ARG A 274 -2.01 14.52 17.25
N TRP A 275 -1.12 13.72 16.67
CA TRP A 275 0.04 13.14 17.35
C TRP A 275 1.38 13.54 16.74
N GLY A 276 1.37 14.35 15.67
CA GLY A 276 2.59 14.67 14.95
C GLY A 276 2.51 16.02 14.23
N VAL A 277 3.65 16.43 13.67
CA VAL A 277 3.74 17.66 12.87
C VAL A 277 3.56 17.28 11.41
N ARG A 278 2.54 17.85 10.75
CA ARG A 278 2.30 17.65 9.32
C ARG A 278 2.98 18.73 8.49
N VAL A 279 3.85 18.29 7.59
CA VAL A 279 4.41 19.07 6.50
C VAL A 279 3.54 18.87 5.25
N GLU A 280 2.92 19.95 4.79
CA GLU A 280 2.03 19.96 3.63
C GLU A 280 2.81 20.31 2.36
N LEU A 281 3.49 19.31 1.79
CA LEU A 281 4.26 19.45 0.55
C LEU A 281 4.14 18.20 -0.33
N PRO A 282 4.30 18.34 -1.67
CA PRO A 282 4.40 17.22 -2.60
C PRO A 282 5.56 16.29 -2.22
N LEU A 283 5.29 14.98 -2.12
CA LEU A 283 6.22 14.01 -1.55
C LEU A 283 7.55 13.91 -2.32
N GLY A 284 7.51 13.80 -3.64
CA GLY A 284 8.73 13.65 -4.44
C GLY A 284 9.64 14.87 -4.41
N GLU A 285 9.07 16.08 -4.26
CA GLU A 285 9.85 17.32 -4.07
C GLU A 285 10.39 17.40 -2.65
N ALA A 286 9.50 17.28 -1.65
CA ALA A 286 9.87 17.36 -0.24
C ALA A 286 10.97 16.36 0.15
N LEU A 287 10.91 15.12 -0.33
CA LEU A 287 11.90 14.10 0.01
C LEU A 287 13.24 14.31 -0.70
N ARG A 288 13.26 14.93 -1.89
CA ARG A 288 14.52 15.36 -2.52
C ARG A 288 15.17 16.48 -1.72
N ASP A 289 14.37 17.42 -1.22
CA ASP A 289 14.86 18.51 -0.38
C ASP A 289 15.36 17.99 0.98
N VAL A 290 14.72 16.97 1.55
CA VAL A 290 15.24 16.28 2.75
C VAL A 290 16.61 15.65 2.48
N VAL A 291 16.74 14.91 1.36
CA VAL A 291 18.03 14.31 0.98
C VAL A 291 19.12 15.36 0.78
N ALA A 292 18.81 16.48 0.10
CA ALA A 292 19.75 17.58 -0.06
C ALA A 292 20.12 18.18 1.31
N GLY A 293 19.12 18.46 2.14
CA GLY A 293 19.29 19.11 3.44
C GLY A 293 20.04 18.27 4.47
N VAL A 294 20.12 16.93 4.35
CA VAL A 294 20.95 16.12 5.25
C VAL A 294 22.41 15.98 4.79
N ARG A 295 22.69 16.30 3.52
CA ARG A 295 24.05 16.24 2.95
C ARG A 295 24.86 17.51 3.19
N GLU A 296 24.19 18.64 3.39
CA GLU A 296 24.79 19.94 3.75
C GLU A 296 25.42 19.93 5.14
#